data_AF-A0A9E5IV70-F1
#
_entry.id   AF-A0A9E5IV70-F1
#
_cell.length_a   1.000
_cell.length_b   1.000
_cell.length_c   1.000
_cell.angle_alpha   90.00
_cell.angle_beta   90.00
_cell.angle_gamma   90.00
#
_symmetry.space_group_name_H-M   'P 1'
#
loop_
_entity.id
_entity.type
_entity.pdbx_description
1 polymer ?
#
loop_
_entity_poly.entity_id
_entity_poly.type
_entity_poly.pdbx_seq_one_letter_code
_entity_poly.pdbx_strand_id
1 'polypeptide(L)'
;MTTCFTLALAATFFAVLSQVLFISSAAAETLKVLTTGAFKQVVVAVAADYEKRTGHTIDIQNDTAGAVTKRVTEGESFDVLVLTPAGLKTLASSGHVDASSTLPLAKVAIGVAVKQGAPLPALKTVEDFQAAVRNARKVALINPASGGSSGIYLEGLFQRMGMADEVKAKAVLVNGGLVAEKIVTGEADLAIHQISEILPVAGVTLVGPLPEAIQNYTAYAGAVRANTPKKELANAFLQLFVSAQGKSIIREKGMME
;
A
#
# COMPACT_ATOMS: atom_id res chain seq x y z
N MET A 1 86.30 -42.43 -8.17
CA MET A 1 85.66 -43.73 -7.93
C MET A 1 84.18 -43.46 -7.63
N THR A 2 83.33 -43.54 -8.66
CA THR A 2 82.33 -44.64 -8.91
C THR A 2 81.29 -44.69 -7.78
N THR A 3 80.00 -44.39 -7.98
CA THR A 3 78.96 -44.94 -8.89
C THR A 3 77.74 -43.98 -8.83
N CYS A 4 77.08 -43.50 -9.89
CA CYS A 4 76.28 -44.15 -10.95
C CYS A 4 75.06 -44.94 -10.43
N PHE A 5 73.84 -44.37 -10.49
CA PHE A 5 72.76 -44.79 -11.43
C PHE A 5 71.51 -43.91 -11.35
N THR A 6 70.81 -43.89 -12.47
CA THR A 6 69.79 -43.00 -13.05
C THR A 6 68.32 -43.24 -12.66
N LEU A 7 67.47 -42.30 -13.11
CA LEU A 7 65.99 -42.31 -13.29
C LEU A 7 65.17 -41.86 -12.05
N ALA A 8 64.21 -40.95 -12.12
CA ALA A 8 63.33 -40.59 -13.22
C ALA A 8 62.98 -39.09 -13.26
N LEU A 9 62.83 -38.60 -14.49
CA LEU A 9 62.41 -37.26 -14.87
C LEU A 9 60.86 -37.19 -14.90
N ALA A 10 60.34 -35.98 -14.65
CA ALA A 10 59.02 -35.48 -15.03
C ALA A 10 57.80 -35.88 -14.17
N ALA A 11 57.22 -34.90 -13.46
CA ALA A 11 55.85 -34.44 -13.71
C ALA A 11 55.47 -33.23 -12.83
N THR A 12 55.29 -32.09 -13.51
CA THR A 12 54.21 -31.09 -13.34
C THR A 12 54.05 -30.40 -11.97
N PHE A 13 54.46 -29.13 -11.82
CA PHE A 13 53.74 -27.89 -12.20
C PHE A 13 52.42 -27.66 -11.43
N PHE A 14 52.41 -26.58 -10.64
CA PHE A 14 51.26 -25.75 -10.27
C PHE A 14 50.06 -26.42 -9.57
N ALA A 15 50.03 -26.29 -8.24
CA ALA A 15 48.77 -26.27 -7.48
C ALA A 15 48.63 -24.91 -6.78
N VAL A 16 48.53 -23.83 -7.57
CA VAL A 16 47.89 -22.59 -7.09
C VAL A 16 46.40 -22.87 -7.17
N LEU A 17 45.83 -23.26 -6.03
CA LEU A 17 44.41 -23.50 -5.85
C LEU A 17 43.68 -22.18 -6.16
N SER A 18 43.13 -22.12 -7.37
CA SER A 18 42.33 -20.99 -7.87
C SER A 18 41.10 -20.87 -6.98
N GLN A 19 41.16 -19.98 -5.98
CA GLN A 19 39.96 -19.45 -5.34
C GLN A 19 39.29 -18.54 -6.35
N VAL A 20 38.50 -19.13 -7.25
CA VAL A 20 37.49 -18.40 -8.00
C VAL A 20 36.46 -17.95 -6.97
N LEU A 21 36.67 -16.76 -6.41
CA LEU A 21 35.61 -15.98 -5.80
C LEU A 21 34.55 -15.83 -6.89
N PHE A 22 33.49 -16.64 -6.80
CA PHE A 22 32.23 -16.31 -7.43
C PHE A 22 31.76 -15.01 -6.78
N ILE A 23 32.21 -13.89 -7.34
CA ILE A 23 31.53 -12.62 -7.17
C ILE A 23 30.21 -12.84 -7.90
N SER A 24 29.22 -13.38 -7.18
CA SER A 24 27.83 -13.21 -7.59
C SER A 24 27.66 -11.71 -7.72
N SER A 25 27.67 -11.20 -8.95
CA SER A 25 27.12 -9.87 -9.17
C SER A 25 25.70 -10.00 -8.66
N ALA A 26 25.38 -9.36 -7.53
CA ALA A 26 24.01 -9.29 -7.06
C ALA A 26 23.25 -8.53 -8.15
N ALA A 27 22.64 -9.29 -9.07
CA ALA A 27 21.93 -8.71 -10.19
C ALA A 27 20.80 -7.86 -9.61
N ALA A 28 20.59 -6.67 -10.18
CA ALA A 28 19.47 -5.83 -9.81
C ALA A 28 18.15 -6.58 -10.10
N GLU A 29 17.53 -7.11 -9.07
CA GLU A 29 16.20 -7.72 -9.16
C GLU A 29 15.07 -6.67 -9.08
N THR A 30 13.93 -6.99 -9.70
CA THR A 30 12.68 -6.23 -9.57
C THR A 30 11.71 -6.95 -8.65
N LEU A 31 11.28 -6.36 -7.54
CA LEU A 31 10.17 -6.89 -6.74
C LEU A 31 8.85 -6.37 -7.26
N LYS A 32 7.87 -7.25 -7.45
CA LYS A 32 6.49 -6.83 -7.73
C LYS A 32 5.70 -6.70 -6.43
N VAL A 33 5.17 -5.51 -6.19
CA VAL A 33 4.43 -5.17 -4.96
C VAL A 33 2.99 -4.87 -5.32
N LEU A 34 2.07 -5.70 -4.84
CA LEU A 34 0.64 -5.40 -4.87
C LEU A 34 0.27 -4.60 -3.62
N THR A 35 -0.40 -3.46 -3.78
CA THR A 35 -0.82 -2.62 -2.65
C THR A 35 -2.23 -2.08 -2.84
N THR A 36 -2.87 -1.73 -1.74
CA THR A 36 -4.16 -1.03 -1.79
C THR A 36 -3.97 0.48 -1.98
N GLY A 37 -4.98 1.15 -2.55
CA GLY A 37 -4.98 2.60 -2.80
C GLY A 37 -4.43 3.42 -1.62
N ALA A 38 -4.97 3.20 -0.42
CA ALA A 38 -4.62 3.97 0.76
C ALA A 38 -3.17 3.83 1.23
N PHE A 39 -2.50 2.71 0.92
CA PHE A 39 -1.10 2.50 1.30
C PHE A 39 -0.13 2.84 0.16
N LYS A 40 -0.62 3.12 -1.05
CA LYS A 40 0.19 3.37 -2.25
C LYS A 40 1.29 4.40 -2.03
N GLN A 41 0.96 5.56 -1.48
CA GLN A 41 1.91 6.67 -1.34
C GLN A 41 3.04 6.36 -0.33
N VAL A 42 2.79 5.45 0.62
CA VAL A 42 3.82 4.93 1.52
C VAL A 42 4.76 3.99 0.76
N VAL A 43 4.21 3.05 -0.03
CA VAL A 43 5.03 2.14 -0.86
C VAL A 43 5.89 2.91 -1.84
N VAL A 44 5.35 3.92 -2.53
CA VAL A 44 6.11 4.75 -3.48
C VAL A 44 7.29 5.44 -2.80
N ALA A 45 7.09 6.02 -1.62
CA ALA A 45 8.14 6.72 -0.90
C ALA A 45 9.22 5.77 -0.35
N VAL A 46 8.83 4.61 0.19
CA VAL A 46 9.77 3.59 0.66
C VAL A 46 10.55 2.95 -0.50
N ALA A 47 9.87 2.70 -1.63
CA ALA A 47 10.50 2.18 -2.83
C ALA A 47 11.60 3.12 -3.35
N ALA A 48 11.32 4.41 -3.49
CA ALA A 48 12.30 5.37 -4.00
C ALA A 48 13.63 5.38 -3.19
N ASP A 49 13.56 5.29 -1.85
CA ASP A 49 14.76 5.18 -1.00
C ASP A 49 15.46 3.83 -1.18
N TYR A 50 14.69 2.75 -1.20
CA TYR A 50 15.19 1.38 -1.36
C TYR A 50 15.94 1.18 -2.68
N GLU A 51 15.34 1.63 -3.79
CA GLU A 51 15.92 1.50 -5.13
C GLU A 51 17.24 2.27 -5.23
N LYS A 52 17.26 3.50 -4.71
CA LYS A 52 18.48 4.33 -4.68
C LYS A 52 19.62 3.68 -3.90
N ARG A 53 19.32 3.00 -2.80
CA ARG A 53 20.33 2.41 -1.89
C ARG A 53 20.84 1.05 -2.35
N THR A 54 20.02 0.28 -3.05
CA THR A 54 20.31 -1.13 -3.32
C THR A 54 20.52 -1.45 -4.80
N GLY A 55 20.03 -0.60 -5.70
CA GLY A 55 19.99 -0.88 -7.14
C GLY A 55 18.89 -1.85 -7.58
N HIS A 56 18.15 -2.46 -6.63
CA HIS A 56 16.92 -3.19 -6.94
C HIS A 56 15.82 -2.22 -7.40
N THR A 57 14.80 -2.76 -8.08
CA THR A 57 13.64 -1.97 -8.51
C THR A 57 12.35 -2.52 -7.91
N ILE A 58 11.33 -1.68 -7.78
CA ILE A 58 10.01 -2.03 -7.26
C ILE A 58 8.95 -1.73 -8.31
N ASP A 59 8.33 -2.78 -8.85
CA ASP A 59 7.12 -2.66 -9.67
C ASP A 59 5.88 -2.56 -8.76
N ILE A 60 5.36 -1.35 -8.60
CA ILE A 60 4.21 -1.08 -7.73
C ILE A 60 2.92 -1.17 -8.55
N GLN A 61 2.07 -2.13 -8.19
CA GLN A 61 0.73 -2.28 -8.74
C GLN A 61 -0.29 -2.00 -7.63
N ASN A 62 -1.20 -1.06 -7.87
CA ASN A 62 -2.20 -0.69 -6.87
C ASN A 62 -3.62 -0.86 -7.39
N ASP A 63 -4.54 -1.14 -6.47
CA ASP A 63 -5.98 -1.15 -6.75
C ASP A 63 -6.77 -0.99 -5.44
N THR A 64 -8.10 -1.16 -5.47
CA THR A 64 -8.90 -1.31 -4.25
C THR A 64 -8.55 -2.62 -3.53
N ALA A 65 -8.87 -2.71 -2.24
CA ALA A 65 -8.64 -3.95 -1.47
C ALA A 65 -9.36 -5.17 -2.08
N GLY A 66 -10.60 -4.98 -2.54
CA GLY A 66 -11.36 -6.04 -3.21
C GLY A 66 -10.73 -6.46 -4.54
N ALA A 67 -10.32 -5.52 -5.38
CA ALA A 67 -9.72 -5.80 -6.67
C ALA A 67 -8.33 -6.47 -6.55
N VAL A 68 -7.48 -6.02 -5.62
CA VAL A 68 -6.20 -6.69 -5.31
C VAL A 68 -6.46 -8.12 -4.82
N THR A 69 -7.43 -8.33 -3.94
CA THR A 69 -7.78 -9.68 -3.46
C THR A 69 -8.19 -10.59 -4.62
N LYS A 70 -9.07 -10.10 -5.51
CA LYS A 70 -9.51 -10.83 -6.69
C LYS A 70 -8.33 -11.24 -7.58
N ARG A 71 -7.46 -10.28 -7.92
CA ARG A 71 -6.26 -10.50 -8.73
C ARG A 71 -5.33 -11.57 -8.15
N VAL A 72 -5.12 -11.56 -6.83
CA VAL A 72 -4.32 -12.60 -6.14
C VAL A 72 -4.99 -13.97 -6.24
N THR A 73 -6.30 -14.05 -6.01
CA THR A 73 -7.04 -15.32 -6.11
C THR A 73 -7.10 -15.87 -7.54
N GLU A 74 -7.03 -14.99 -8.54
CA GLU A 74 -6.96 -15.34 -9.97
C GLU A 74 -5.53 -15.72 -10.41
N GLY A 75 -4.57 -15.74 -9.49
CA GLY A 75 -3.23 -16.27 -9.73
C GLY A 75 -2.21 -15.23 -10.22
N GLU A 76 -2.49 -13.93 -10.09
CA GLU A 76 -1.47 -12.92 -10.39
C GLU A 76 -0.20 -13.14 -9.56
N SER A 77 0.95 -13.13 -10.23
CA SER A 77 2.25 -13.22 -9.57
C SER A 77 2.61 -11.89 -8.89
N PHE A 78 3.24 -11.97 -7.72
CA PHE A 78 3.74 -10.85 -6.91
C PHE A 78 4.82 -11.35 -5.93
N ASP A 79 5.50 -10.44 -5.26
CA ASP A 79 6.50 -10.75 -4.23
C ASP A 79 6.05 -10.28 -2.85
N VAL A 80 5.50 -9.05 -2.78
CA VAL A 80 4.94 -8.46 -1.55
C VAL A 80 3.51 -8.01 -1.80
N LEU A 81 2.64 -8.24 -0.82
CA LEU A 81 1.26 -7.81 -0.81
C LEU A 81 0.99 -6.94 0.43
N VAL A 82 0.43 -5.75 0.24
CA VAL A 82 -0.15 -4.94 1.32
C VAL A 82 -1.66 -4.97 1.21
N LEU A 83 -2.33 -5.42 2.28
CA LEU A 83 -3.78 -5.59 2.35
C LEU A 83 -4.26 -5.46 3.80
N THR A 84 -5.58 -5.52 4.02
CA THR A 84 -6.12 -5.60 5.39
C THR A 84 -5.68 -6.91 6.06
N PRO A 85 -5.50 -6.93 7.40
CA PRO A 85 -5.15 -8.15 8.12
C PRO A 85 -6.13 -9.31 7.87
N ALA A 86 -7.42 -9.02 7.76
CA ALA A 86 -8.44 -10.01 7.43
C ALA A 86 -8.24 -10.60 6.02
N GLY A 87 -7.97 -9.75 5.03
CA GLY A 87 -7.67 -10.19 3.65
C GLY A 87 -6.41 -11.05 3.59
N LEU A 88 -5.33 -10.65 4.27
CA LEU A 88 -4.11 -11.45 4.34
C LEU A 88 -4.34 -12.80 5.02
N LYS A 89 -5.10 -12.84 6.11
CA LYS A 89 -5.44 -14.09 6.80
C LYS A 89 -6.19 -15.07 5.87
N THR A 90 -7.14 -14.56 5.10
CA THR A 90 -7.87 -15.38 4.12
C THR A 90 -6.93 -15.90 3.03
N LEU A 91 -6.11 -15.04 2.45
CA LEU A 91 -5.14 -15.42 1.39
C LEU A 91 -4.04 -16.35 1.91
N ALA A 92 -3.68 -16.27 3.18
CA ALA A 92 -2.75 -17.19 3.83
C ALA A 92 -3.36 -18.59 3.95
N SER A 93 -4.64 -18.63 4.32
CA SER A 93 -5.40 -19.88 4.51
C SER A 93 -5.61 -20.62 3.18
N SER A 94 -5.59 -19.91 2.05
CA SER A 94 -5.61 -20.51 0.70
C SER A 94 -4.22 -20.62 0.04
N GLY A 95 -3.14 -20.36 0.79
CA GLY A 95 -1.76 -20.60 0.34
C GLY A 95 -1.18 -19.57 -0.64
N HIS A 96 -1.79 -18.41 -0.81
CA HIS A 96 -1.23 -17.35 -1.67
C HIS A 96 -0.13 -16.54 -0.99
N VAL A 97 -0.20 -16.36 0.34
CA VAL A 97 0.80 -15.61 1.12
C VAL A 97 1.40 -16.49 2.22
N ASP A 98 2.66 -16.22 2.56
CA ASP A 98 3.33 -16.82 3.70
C ASP A 98 2.81 -16.20 5.00
N ALA A 99 1.99 -16.93 5.74
CA ALA A 99 1.40 -16.47 7.00
C ALA A 99 2.46 -15.95 7.99
N SER A 100 3.64 -16.58 8.02
CA SER A 100 4.73 -16.23 8.95
C SER A 100 5.40 -14.89 8.62
N SER A 101 5.20 -14.38 7.40
CA SER A 101 5.74 -13.09 6.96
C SER A 101 4.80 -11.91 7.26
N THR A 102 3.61 -12.15 7.81
CA THR A 102 2.61 -11.10 8.03
C THR A 102 3.12 -10.08 9.04
N LEU A 103 3.14 -8.80 8.63
CA LEU A 103 3.64 -7.69 9.43
C LEU A 103 2.59 -6.57 9.51
N PRO A 104 2.11 -6.19 10.70
CA PRO A 104 1.27 -5.00 10.87
C PRO A 104 2.04 -3.74 10.46
N LEU A 105 1.41 -2.87 9.66
CA LEU A 105 2.08 -1.68 9.10
C LEU A 105 1.50 -0.39 9.65
N ALA A 106 0.21 -0.14 9.43
CA ALA A 106 -0.43 1.11 9.80
C ALA A 106 -1.96 0.99 9.77
N LYS A 107 -2.63 2.00 10.29
CA LYS A 107 -4.05 2.28 10.12
C LYS A 107 -4.27 3.69 9.59
N VAL A 108 -5.40 3.93 8.96
CA VAL A 108 -5.73 5.25 8.39
C VAL A 108 -7.19 5.58 8.62
N ALA A 109 -7.43 6.85 8.92
CA ALA A 109 -8.75 7.39 9.18
C ALA A 109 -9.44 7.79 7.86
N ILE A 110 -10.78 7.84 7.90
CA ILE A 110 -11.58 8.50 6.88
C ILE A 110 -11.64 10.00 7.22
N GLY A 111 -11.46 10.85 6.21
CA GLY A 111 -11.53 12.30 6.33
C GLY A 111 -12.41 12.92 5.26
N VAL A 112 -12.63 14.22 5.43
CA VAL A 112 -13.45 15.06 4.55
C VAL A 112 -12.56 16.12 3.92
N ALA A 113 -12.69 16.31 2.61
CA ALA A 113 -11.99 17.34 1.87
C ALA A 113 -12.97 18.27 1.13
N VAL A 114 -12.53 19.51 0.96
CA VAL A 114 -13.19 20.55 0.14
C VAL A 114 -12.19 21.16 -0.82
N LYS A 115 -12.67 21.99 -1.76
CA LYS A 115 -11.79 22.74 -2.65
C LYS A 115 -10.89 23.68 -1.85
N GLN A 116 -9.63 23.79 -2.23
CA GLN A 116 -8.72 24.72 -1.58
C GLN A 116 -9.27 26.16 -1.65
N GLY A 117 -9.28 26.85 -0.51
CA GLY A 117 -9.84 28.19 -0.37
C GLY A 117 -11.36 28.26 -0.18
N ALA A 118 -12.08 27.13 -0.24
CA ALA A 118 -13.50 27.09 0.11
C ALA A 118 -13.70 27.18 1.64
N PRO A 119 -14.87 27.65 2.10
CA PRO A 119 -15.22 27.60 3.52
C PRO A 119 -15.12 26.17 4.07
N LEU A 120 -14.51 26.01 5.23
CA LEU A 120 -14.41 24.72 5.91
C LEU A 120 -15.70 24.46 6.69
N PRO A 121 -16.44 23.37 6.41
CA PRO A 121 -17.59 23.01 7.24
C PRO A 121 -17.13 22.62 8.65
N ALA A 122 -18.01 22.80 9.63
CA ALA A 122 -17.82 22.17 10.93
C ALA A 122 -17.78 20.65 10.77
N LEU A 123 -17.00 19.96 11.60
CA LEU A 123 -16.81 18.50 11.53
C LEU A 123 -16.53 17.90 12.92
N LYS A 124 -16.99 18.53 14.00
CA LYS A 124 -16.70 18.06 15.37
C LYS A 124 -17.68 17.01 15.84
N THR A 125 -18.94 17.11 15.44
CA THR A 125 -20.00 16.18 15.85
C THR A 125 -20.58 15.40 14.66
N VAL A 126 -21.42 14.41 14.97
CA VAL A 126 -22.15 13.67 13.93
C VAL A 126 -23.10 14.60 13.17
N GLU A 127 -23.75 15.52 13.87
CA GLU A 127 -24.65 16.52 13.31
C GLU A 127 -23.91 17.47 12.36
N ASP A 128 -22.70 17.88 12.72
CA ASP A 128 -21.81 18.67 11.85
C ASP A 128 -21.51 17.92 10.54
N PHE A 129 -21.15 16.63 10.64
CA PHE A 129 -20.90 15.79 9.47
C PHE A 129 -22.14 15.64 8.59
N GLN A 130 -23.30 15.35 9.19
CA GLN A 130 -24.56 15.28 8.45
C GLN A 130 -24.85 16.60 7.75
N ALA A 131 -24.73 17.73 8.45
CA ALA A 131 -24.93 19.06 7.87
C ALA A 131 -23.97 19.35 6.71
N ALA A 132 -22.68 18.99 6.83
CA ALA A 132 -21.70 19.12 5.74
C ALA A 132 -22.13 18.35 4.48
N VAL A 133 -22.59 17.10 4.65
CA VAL A 133 -23.11 16.27 3.56
C VAL A 133 -24.41 16.83 2.96
N ARG A 134 -25.32 17.34 3.81
CA ARG A 134 -26.59 17.95 3.37
C ARG A 134 -26.37 19.25 2.59
N ASN A 135 -25.40 20.05 2.99
CA ASN A 135 -25.10 21.34 2.37
C ASN A 135 -24.28 21.21 1.07
N ALA A 136 -23.58 20.10 0.87
CA ALA A 136 -22.86 19.85 -0.38
C ALA A 136 -23.82 19.57 -1.55
N ARG A 137 -23.56 20.16 -2.73
CA ARG A 137 -24.29 19.87 -3.97
C ARG A 137 -24.02 18.44 -4.45
N LYS A 138 -22.75 18.04 -4.40
CA LYS A 138 -22.24 16.74 -4.85
C LYS A 138 -21.14 16.26 -3.90
N VAL A 139 -21.16 14.97 -3.60
CA VAL A 139 -20.23 14.31 -2.67
C VAL A 139 -19.50 13.21 -3.41
N ALA A 140 -18.18 13.37 -3.57
CA ALA A 140 -17.33 12.35 -4.15
C ALA A 140 -17.05 11.24 -3.13
N LEU A 141 -17.26 10.00 -3.55
CA LEU A 141 -17.09 8.79 -2.75
C LEU A 141 -16.42 7.71 -3.60
N ILE A 142 -15.62 6.85 -2.95
CA ILE A 142 -15.19 5.63 -3.60
C ILE A 142 -16.39 4.68 -3.73
N ASN A 143 -16.57 4.06 -4.89
CA ASN A 143 -17.68 3.16 -5.14
C ASN A 143 -17.54 1.89 -4.27
N PRO A 144 -18.49 1.56 -3.36
CA PRO A 144 -18.43 0.33 -2.57
C PRO A 144 -18.34 -0.92 -3.44
N ALA A 145 -19.02 -0.95 -4.59
CA ALA A 145 -19.00 -2.07 -5.52
C ALA A 145 -17.62 -2.29 -6.19
N SER A 146 -16.74 -1.28 -6.16
CA SER A 146 -15.34 -1.43 -6.60
C SER A 146 -14.45 -2.11 -5.56
N GLY A 147 -14.94 -2.41 -4.36
CA GLY A 147 -14.16 -3.02 -3.29
C GLY A 147 -13.33 -2.04 -2.46
N GLY A 148 -13.67 -0.74 -2.51
CA GLY A 148 -13.03 0.31 -1.72
C GLY A 148 -13.49 0.32 -0.26
N SER A 149 -12.54 0.18 0.68
CA SER A 149 -12.83 -0.02 2.11
C SER A 149 -13.64 1.12 2.74
N SER A 150 -13.30 2.38 2.43
CA SER A 150 -14.04 3.54 2.94
C SER A 150 -15.44 3.64 2.34
N GLY A 151 -15.63 3.30 1.06
CA GLY A 151 -16.93 3.32 0.40
C GLY A 151 -17.91 2.32 1.01
N ILE A 152 -17.44 1.10 1.27
CA ILE A 152 -18.24 0.04 1.94
C ILE A 152 -18.67 0.51 3.34
N TYR A 153 -17.75 1.09 4.11
CA TYR A 153 -18.10 1.62 5.43
C TYR A 153 -19.10 2.77 5.36
N LEU A 154 -18.87 3.74 4.47
CA LEU A 154 -19.71 4.93 4.31
C LEU A 154 -21.12 4.58 3.82
N GLU A 155 -21.26 3.62 2.91
CA GLU A 155 -22.57 3.11 2.49
C GLU A 155 -23.40 2.62 3.69
N GLY A 156 -22.83 1.75 4.52
CA GLY A 156 -23.49 1.27 5.72
C GLY A 156 -23.73 2.37 6.77
N LEU A 157 -22.82 3.35 6.87
CA LEU A 157 -22.97 4.49 7.77
C LEU A 157 -24.18 5.35 7.38
N PHE A 158 -24.30 5.70 6.10
CA PHE A 158 -25.41 6.51 5.60
C PHE A 158 -26.75 5.78 5.72
N GLN A 159 -26.78 4.45 5.58
CA GLN A 159 -27.96 3.65 5.88
C GLN A 159 -28.38 3.78 7.36
N ARG A 160 -27.45 3.58 8.30
CA ARG A 160 -27.73 3.70 9.74
C ARG A 160 -28.18 5.10 10.15
N MET A 161 -27.72 6.13 9.44
CA MET A 161 -28.11 7.53 9.66
C MET A 161 -29.44 7.91 8.99
N GLY A 162 -30.05 7.03 8.20
CA GLY A 162 -31.24 7.37 7.41
C GLY A 162 -30.97 8.39 6.28
N MET A 163 -29.73 8.47 5.80
CA MET A 163 -29.29 9.43 4.77
C MET A 163 -29.00 8.77 3.42
N ALA A 164 -29.27 7.47 3.27
CA ALA A 164 -28.89 6.70 2.09
C ALA A 164 -29.44 7.30 0.78
N ASP A 165 -30.73 7.60 0.72
CA ASP A 165 -31.35 8.15 -0.50
C ASP A 165 -30.85 9.56 -0.82
N GLU A 166 -30.68 10.40 0.21
CA GLU A 166 -30.16 11.76 0.05
C GLU A 166 -28.73 11.74 -0.50
N VAL A 167 -27.85 10.91 0.07
CA VAL A 167 -26.47 10.79 -0.39
C VAL A 167 -26.40 10.18 -1.78
N LYS A 168 -27.23 9.18 -2.08
CA LYS A 168 -27.28 8.54 -3.41
C LYS A 168 -27.60 9.57 -4.52
N ALA A 169 -28.49 10.53 -4.26
CA ALA A 169 -28.80 11.60 -5.22
C ALA A 169 -27.63 12.58 -5.46
N LYS A 170 -26.74 12.71 -4.48
CA LYS A 170 -25.59 13.64 -4.50
C LYS A 170 -24.26 12.96 -4.86
N ALA A 171 -24.19 11.63 -4.80
CA ALA A 171 -22.94 10.91 -4.92
C ALA A 171 -22.31 11.05 -6.32
N VAL A 172 -21.00 11.28 -6.34
CA VAL A 172 -20.12 11.09 -7.49
C VAL A 172 -19.24 9.88 -7.15
N LEU A 173 -19.60 8.72 -7.69
CA LEU A 173 -18.91 7.46 -7.39
C LEU A 173 -17.67 7.29 -8.27
N VAL A 174 -16.55 6.94 -7.65
CA VAL A 174 -15.25 6.71 -8.31
C VAL A 174 -14.86 5.24 -8.19
N ASN A 175 -14.44 4.62 -9.29
CA ASN A 175 -14.06 3.20 -9.34
C ASN A 175 -12.54 3.01 -9.18
N GLY A 176 -12.02 3.27 -7.98
CA GLY A 176 -10.58 3.27 -7.70
C GLY A 176 -9.91 4.62 -7.93
N GLY A 177 -8.78 4.87 -7.24
CA GLY A 177 -8.02 6.11 -7.36
C GLY A 177 -8.49 7.22 -6.41
N LEU A 178 -8.00 8.44 -6.66
CA LEU A 178 -8.08 9.55 -5.71
C LEU A 178 -9.41 10.30 -5.83
N VAL A 179 -10.37 9.96 -4.97
CA VAL A 179 -11.73 10.52 -4.97
C VAL A 179 -11.75 12.06 -4.95
N ALA A 180 -10.81 12.69 -4.23
CA ALA A 180 -10.76 14.14 -4.09
C ALA A 180 -10.42 14.89 -5.39
N GLU A 181 -9.93 14.22 -6.44
CA GLU A 181 -9.76 14.83 -7.78
C GLU A 181 -11.08 15.35 -8.35
N LYS A 182 -12.22 14.77 -7.94
CA LYS A 182 -13.56 15.22 -8.34
C LYS A 182 -13.92 16.61 -7.80
N ILE A 183 -13.24 17.07 -6.75
CA ILE A 183 -13.34 18.46 -6.30
C ILE A 183 -12.60 19.38 -7.26
N VAL A 184 -11.41 18.96 -7.71
CA VAL A 184 -10.56 19.75 -8.61
C VAL A 184 -11.25 19.95 -9.96
N THR A 185 -11.90 18.91 -10.49
CA THR A 185 -12.66 18.98 -11.74
C THR A 185 -14.01 19.71 -11.60
N GLY A 186 -14.44 20.05 -10.39
CA GLY A 186 -15.72 20.70 -10.10
C GLY A 186 -16.94 19.76 -10.13
N GLU A 187 -16.72 18.45 -10.32
CA GLU A 187 -17.77 17.44 -10.28
C GLU A 187 -18.37 17.28 -8.87
N ALA A 188 -17.60 17.56 -7.82
CA ALA A 188 -18.02 17.51 -6.41
C ALA A 188 -17.57 18.74 -5.61
N ASP A 189 -18.27 19.03 -4.51
CA ASP A 189 -17.89 20.09 -3.57
C ASP A 189 -17.23 19.52 -2.31
N LEU A 190 -17.57 18.27 -1.98
CA LEU A 190 -17.09 17.52 -0.84
C LEU A 190 -16.54 16.18 -1.32
N ALA A 191 -15.45 15.71 -0.73
CA ALA A 191 -14.96 14.34 -0.91
C ALA A 191 -14.79 13.68 0.46
N ILE A 192 -15.25 12.43 0.59
CA ILE A 192 -15.09 11.66 1.82
C ILE A 192 -14.33 10.39 1.47
N HIS A 193 -13.10 10.29 1.98
CA HIS A 193 -12.20 9.21 1.62
C HIS A 193 -11.13 8.97 2.68
N GLN A 194 -10.23 8.01 2.46
CA GLN A 194 -9.12 7.81 3.38
C GLN A 194 -8.14 8.99 3.28
N ILE A 195 -7.65 9.46 4.44
CA ILE A 195 -6.82 10.66 4.50
C ILE A 195 -5.56 10.53 3.63
N SER A 196 -4.95 9.35 3.59
CA SER A 196 -3.77 9.09 2.75
C SER A 196 -4.03 9.19 1.24
N GLU A 197 -5.28 9.12 0.80
CA GLU A 197 -5.70 9.33 -0.59
C GLU A 197 -6.23 10.76 -0.84
N ILE A 198 -6.43 11.56 0.21
CA ILE A 198 -6.78 12.99 0.12
C ILE A 198 -5.53 13.85 0.05
N LEU A 199 -4.57 13.62 0.96
CA LEU A 199 -3.35 14.40 1.09
C LEU A 199 -2.51 14.56 -0.20
N PRO A 200 -2.40 13.56 -1.10
CA PRO A 200 -1.64 13.73 -2.34
C PRO A 200 -2.35 14.56 -3.41
N VAL A 201 -3.63 14.93 -3.23
CA VAL A 201 -4.39 15.68 -4.24
C VAL A 201 -4.13 17.18 -4.09
N ALA A 202 -3.53 17.79 -5.11
CA ALA A 202 -3.36 19.24 -5.16
C ALA A 202 -4.71 19.96 -5.41
N GLY A 203 -4.89 21.14 -4.85
CA GLY A 203 -6.10 21.96 -5.05
C GLY A 203 -7.28 21.59 -4.15
N VAL A 204 -7.08 20.71 -3.17
CA VAL A 204 -8.05 20.43 -2.10
C VAL A 204 -7.48 20.76 -0.73
N THR A 205 -8.35 20.90 0.26
CA THR A 205 -7.99 21.06 1.68
C THR A 205 -8.68 19.98 2.48
N LEU A 206 -7.90 19.24 3.27
CA LEU A 206 -8.44 18.32 4.27
C LEU A 206 -9.09 19.16 5.38
N VAL A 207 -10.41 19.02 5.54
CA VAL A 207 -11.17 19.64 6.64
C VAL A 207 -10.79 18.98 7.96
N GLY A 208 -10.71 17.65 7.96
CA GLY A 208 -10.36 16.86 9.13
C GLY A 208 -10.82 15.40 9.00
N PRO A 209 -10.50 14.55 9.99
CA PRO A 209 -11.07 13.22 10.10
C PRO A 209 -12.58 13.29 10.39
N LEU A 210 -13.32 12.22 10.07
CA LEU A 210 -14.68 12.07 10.60
C LEU A 210 -14.68 12.15 12.14
N PRO A 211 -15.78 12.66 12.76
CA PRO A 211 -15.99 12.61 14.20
C PRO A 211 -15.77 11.20 14.75
N GLU A 212 -15.16 11.09 15.93
CA GLU A 212 -14.74 9.81 16.53
C GLU A 212 -15.88 8.79 16.61
N ALA A 213 -17.10 9.24 16.97
CA ALA A 213 -18.29 8.39 17.09
C ALA A 213 -18.69 7.66 15.79
N ILE A 214 -18.24 8.16 14.63
CA ILE A 214 -18.55 7.62 13.30
C ILE A 214 -17.28 7.38 12.47
N GLN A 215 -16.12 7.37 13.13
CA GLN A 215 -14.86 7.10 12.47
C GLN A 215 -14.68 5.60 12.26
N ASN A 216 -13.99 5.23 11.18
CA ASN A 216 -13.53 3.87 10.95
C ASN A 216 -12.07 3.90 10.49
N TYR A 217 -11.21 3.31 11.31
CA TYR A 217 -9.80 3.15 10.98
C TYR A 217 -9.61 1.86 10.18
N THR A 218 -9.11 1.99 8.96
CA THR A 218 -8.75 0.81 8.16
C THR A 218 -7.30 0.44 8.46
N ALA A 219 -7.09 -0.76 9.01
CA ALA A 219 -5.77 -1.30 9.28
C ALA A 219 -5.19 -2.03 8.05
N TYR A 220 -3.88 -1.94 7.90
CA TYR A 220 -3.08 -2.56 6.84
C TYR A 220 -1.91 -3.33 7.43
N ALA A 221 -1.65 -4.47 6.81
CA ALA A 221 -0.48 -5.30 7.04
C ALA A 221 0.15 -5.65 5.69
N GLY A 222 1.42 -6.04 5.71
CA GLY A 222 2.09 -6.59 4.54
C GLY A 222 2.44 -8.07 4.75
N ALA A 223 2.55 -8.81 3.65
CA ALA A 223 3.02 -10.20 3.64
C ALA A 223 3.77 -10.51 2.34
N VAL A 224 4.63 -11.51 2.39
CA VAL A 224 5.36 -12.06 1.25
C VAL A 224 4.53 -13.17 0.61
N ARG A 225 4.60 -13.31 -0.72
CA ARG A 225 3.97 -14.42 -1.45
C ARG A 225 4.53 -15.76 -0.96
N ALA A 226 3.68 -16.78 -0.80
CA ALA A 226 4.08 -18.07 -0.23
C ALA A 226 5.28 -18.72 -0.95
N ASN A 227 5.29 -18.66 -2.29
CA ASN A 227 6.28 -19.30 -3.15
C ASN A 227 7.02 -18.29 -4.06
N THR A 228 7.33 -17.08 -3.56
CA THR A 228 8.23 -16.20 -4.33
C THR A 228 9.66 -16.74 -4.31
N PRO A 229 10.37 -16.74 -5.45
CA PRO A 229 11.80 -17.04 -5.47
C PRO A 229 12.66 -15.92 -4.85
N LYS A 230 12.06 -14.77 -4.50
CA LYS A 230 12.73 -13.57 -3.98
C LYS A 230 12.46 -13.36 -2.49
N LYS A 231 12.36 -14.45 -1.72
CA LYS A 231 11.82 -14.43 -0.35
C LYS A 231 12.64 -13.51 0.56
N GLU A 232 13.96 -13.59 0.51
CA GLU A 232 14.86 -12.78 1.33
C GLU A 232 14.70 -11.29 0.99
N LEU A 233 14.68 -10.97 -0.31
CA LEU A 233 14.53 -9.61 -0.82
C LEU A 233 13.17 -9.01 -0.45
N ALA A 234 12.09 -9.77 -0.64
CA ALA A 234 10.72 -9.37 -0.31
C ALA A 234 10.55 -9.11 1.20
N ASN A 235 11.12 -9.98 2.04
CA ASN A 235 11.12 -9.78 3.49
C ASN A 235 11.93 -8.54 3.89
N ALA A 236 13.13 -8.34 3.29
CA ALA A 236 13.94 -7.17 3.56
C ALA A 236 13.20 -5.87 3.21
N PHE A 237 12.52 -5.83 2.06
CA PHE A 237 11.69 -4.69 1.67
C PHE A 237 10.52 -4.47 2.65
N LEU A 238 9.82 -5.53 3.05
CA LEU A 238 8.70 -5.44 4.01
C LEU A 238 9.15 -4.88 5.38
N GLN A 239 10.36 -5.21 5.84
CA GLN A 239 10.89 -4.69 7.10
C GLN A 239 11.18 -3.18 7.06
N LEU A 240 11.34 -2.57 5.88
CA LEU A 240 11.57 -1.13 5.78
C LEU A 240 10.39 -0.31 6.28
N PHE A 241 9.16 -0.80 6.11
CA PHE A 241 7.95 -0.09 6.56
C PHE A 241 7.91 0.08 8.08
N VAL A 242 8.49 -0.83 8.85
CA VAL A 242 8.53 -0.78 10.33
C VAL A 242 9.84 -0.21 10.88
N SER A 243 10.78 0.18 10.01
CA SER A 243 11.96 0.96 10.40
C SER A 243 11.59 2.36 10.88
N ALA A 244 12.49 3.06 11.57
CA ALA A 244 12.25 4.44 12.01
C ALA A 244 11.92 5.39 10.84
N GLN A 245 12.58 5.21 9.70
CA GLN A 245 12.33 5.99 8.48
C GLN A 245 10.98 5.62 7.85
N GLY A 246 10.66 4.34 7.74
CA GLY A 246 9.36 3.87 7.21
C GLY A 246 8.19 4.39 8.05
N LYS A 247 8.34 4.36 9.37
CA LYS A 247 7.39 4.94 10.33
C LYS A 247 7.22 6.46 10.15
N SER A 248 8.30 7.20 9.90
CA SER A 248 8.21 8.63 9.56
C SER A 248 7.39 8.85 8.28
N ILE A 249 7.70 8.09 7.22
CA ILE A 249 6.99 8.15 5.94
C ILE A 249 5.51 7.84 6.13
N ILE A 250 5.15 6.80 6.90
CA ILE A 250 3.76 6.43 7.21
C ILE A 250 3.01 7.63 7.82
N ARG A 251 3.60 8.32 8.80
CA ARG A 251 2.99 9.51 9.43
C ARG A 251 2.88 10.69 8.46
N GLU A 252 3.93 10.94 7.67
CA GLU A 252 3.93 11.98 6.64
C GLU A 252 2.84 11.77 5.58
N LYS A 253 2.48 10.51 5.31
CA LYS A 253 1.36 10.16 4.40
C LYS A 253 -0.01 10.09 5.09
N GLY A 254 -0.13 10.58 6.32
CA GLY A 254 -1.40 10.72 7.03
C GLY A 254 -1.93 9.41 7.62
N MET A 255 -1.05 8.45 7.88
CA MET A 255 -1.39 7.17 8.51
C MET A 255 -0.81 7.09 9.94
N MET A 256 -1.33 6.18 10.74
CA MET A 256 -0.94 5.94 12.13
C MET A 256 -0.40 4.53 12.30
N GLU A 257 0.57 4.35 13.18
CA GLU A 257 1.05 3.03 13.61
C GLU A 257 0.06 2.34 14.55
#